data_AF-A0A959GMW9-F1
#
_entry.id   AF-A0A959GMW9-F1
#
_cell.length_a   1.000
_cell.length_b   1.000
_cell.length_c   1.000
_cell.angle_alpha   90.00
_cell.angle_beta   90.00
_cell.angle_gamma   90.00
#
_symmetry.space_group_name_H-M   'P 1'
#
loop_
_entity.id
_entity.type
_entity.pdbx_description
1 polymer ?
#
loop_
_entity_poly.entity_id
_entity_poly.type
_entity_poly.pdbx_seq_one_letter_code
_entity_poly.pdbx_strand_id
1 'polypeptide(L)'
;FIIPGMICFALAASGKMESISAALLDSEGKVITANAQQAFPLLVATILPAGIRGLVVAGLLAALMSSLAGVFNASSTLFTMDFYSKFNPNASERSLVRIGRIATAVMVVIGLLWIPVIQGSRGLYDYLQSVQGYLAPPIFVVFFFGVFMKRLNAKGCLAALGIGFAMGLFRLAIDTPVALMEGFAYEEGSFFWVVNNIFFQYYSLLIFIVCSIVMVGVSYATEAPSYERISGLTFGTMTAEHRAENKASYTKGDVFWSAVVILLIILAYLYFTG
;
A
#
# COMPACT_ATOMS: atom_id res chain seq x y z
N PHE A 1 -15.72 2.48 2.49
CA PHE A 1 -16.17 3.77 1.93
C PHE A 1 -17.16 3.67 0.77
N ILE A 2 -17.40 2.48 0.18
CA ILE A 2 -18.33 2.32 -0.95
C ILE A 2 -19.77 2.75 -0.58
N ILE A 3 -20.30 2.27 0.55
CA ILE A 3 -21.68 2.60 0.97
C ILE A 3 -21.90 4.11 1.18
N PRO A 4 -21.09 4.83 1.98
CA PRO A 4 -21.23 6.29 2.06
C PRO A 4 -21.05 7.00 0.71
N GLY A 5 -20.13 6.54 -0.15
CA GLY A 5 -19.95 7.09 -1.49
C GLY A 5 -21.20 6.94 -2.36
N MET A 6 -21.83 5.76 -2.38
CA MET A 6 -23.08 5.51 -3.11
C MET A 6 -24.24 6.36 -2.59
N ILE A 7 -24.35 6.51 -1.26
CA ILE A 7 -25.37 7.38 -0.65
C ILE A 7 -25.15 8.84 -1.07
N CYS A 8 -23.90 9.31 -1.03
CA CYS A 8 -23.55 10.68 -1.44
C CYS A 8 -23.86 10.93 -2.91
N PHE A 9 -23.50 9.98 -3.78
CA PHE A 9 -23.83 10.05 -5.20
C PHE A 9 -25.35 10.07 -5.45
N ALA A 10 -26.11 9.19 -4.80
CA ALA A 10 -27.57 9.15 -4.92
C ALA A 10 -28.22 10.47 -4.48
N LEU A 11 -27.72 11.08 -3.40
CA LEU A 11 -28.17 12.39 -2.93
C LEU A 11 -27.81 13.51 -3.93
N ALA A 12 -26.60 13.50 -4.48
CA ALA A 12 -26.15 14.43 -5.51
C ALA A 12 -27.04 14.35 -6.75
N ALA A 13 -27.29 13.14 -7.26
CA ALA A 13 -28.10 12.87 -8.45
C ALA A 13 -29.60 13.18 -8.23
N SER A 14 -30.08 13.05 -6.99
CA SER A 14 -31.47 13.36 -6.66
C SER A 14 -31.82 14.86 -6.70
N GLY A 15 -30.81 15.75 -6.73
CA GLY A 15 -30.99 17.20 -6.69
C GLY A 15 -31.56 17.74 -5.37
N LYS A 16 -31.81 16.88 -4.37
CA LYS A 16 -32.41 17.27 -3.09
C LYS A 16 -31.48 18.11 -2.20
N MET A 17 -30.18 18.08 -2.46
CA MET A 17 -29.16 18.79 -1.70
C MET A 17 -28.19 19.48 -2.65
N GLU A 18 -28.48 20.74 -2.96
CA GLU A 18 -27.71 21.56 -3.92
C GLU A 18 -26.21 21.63 -3.57
N SER A 19 -25.87 21.67 -2.28
CA SER A 19 -24.48 21.64 -1.81
C SER A 19 -23.72 20.35 -2.13
N ILE A 20 -24.42 19.21 -2.19
CA ILE A 20 -23.83 17.92 -2.56
C ILE A 20 -23.74 17.81 -4.09
N SER A 21 -24.81 18.20 -4.79
CA SER A 21 -24.86 18.19 -6.25
C SER A 21 -23.78 19.08 -6.86
N ALA A 22 -23.62 20.31 -6.39
CA ALA A 22 -22.63 21.26 -6.90
C ALA A 22 -21.17 20.84 -6.63
N ALA A 23 -20.92 20.08 -5.56
CA ALA A 23 -19.58 19.63 -5.22
C ALA A 23 -19.15 18.35 -5.98
N LEU A 24 -20.10 17.48 -6.31
CA LEU A 24 -19.81 16.15 -6.88
C LEU A 24 -20.18 15.99 -8.35
N LEU A 25 -21.05 16.83 -8.90
CA LEU A 25 -21.49 16.76 -10.29
C LEU A 25 -21.04 18.00 -11.07
N ASP A 26 -20.64 17.81 -12.31
CA ASP A 26 -20.41 18.90 -13.26
C ASP A 26 -21.73 19.44 -13.84
N SER A 27 -21.64 20.45 -14.70
CA SER A 27 -22.79 21.05 -15.38
C SER A 27 -23.55 20.08 -16.29
N GLU A 28 -22.97 18.93 -16.63
CA GLU A 28 -23.57 17.88 -17.46
C GLU A 28 -24.16 16.75 -16.59
N GLY A 29 -24.09 16.87 -15.25
CA GLY A 29 -24.59 15.87 -14.31
C GLY A 29 -23.66 14.67 -14.13
N LYS A 30 -22.41 14.74 -14.59
CA LYS A 30 -21.41 13.67 -14.46
C LYS A 30 -20.54 13.88 -13.23
N VAL A 31 -20.10 12.77 -12.63
CA VAL A 31 -19.31 12.80 -11.40
C VAL A 31 -17.94 13.41 -11.63
N ILE A 32 -17.60 14.42 -10.84
CA ILE A 32 -16.27 15.01 -10.74
C ILE A 32 -15.40 14.06 -9.91
N THR A 33 -14.65 13.18 -10.57
CA THR A 33 -13.83 12.16 -9.92
C THR A 33 -12.78 12.74 -8.97
N ALA A 34 -12.24 13.91 -9.26
CA ALA A 34 -11.33 14.64 -8.38
C ALA A 34 -11.94 14.95 -7.01
N ASN A 35 -13.26 15.21 -6.96
CA ASN A 35 -13.98 15.56 -5.74
C ASN A 35 -14.57 14.35 -5.02
N ALA A 36 -14.47 13.14 -5.60
CA ALA A 36 -15.07 11.92 -5.03
C ALA A 36 -14.60 11.63 -3.59
N GLN A 37 -13.37 12.05 -3.24
CA GLN A 37 -12.82 11.89 -1.90
C GLN A 37 -13.50 12.77 -0.84
N GLN A 38 -14.13 13.87 -1.27
CA GLN A 38 -14.85 14.79 -0.39
C GLN A 38 -16.26 14.27 -0.03
N ALA A 39 -16.72 13.19 -0.66
CA ALA A 39 -18.07 12.65 -0.48
C ALA A 39 -18.40 12.37 1.00
N PHE A 40 -17.48 11.74 1.75
CA PHE A 40 -17.73 11.42 3.15
C PHE A 40 -17.74 12.65 4.08
N PRO A 41 -16.72 13.55 4.04
CA PRO A 41 -16.78 14.82 4.76
C PRO A 41 -18.03 15.64 4.46
N LEU A 42 -18.47 15.66 3.21
CA LEU A 42 -19.63 16.41 2.77
C LEU A 42 -20.93 15.85 3.36
N LEU A 43 -21.09 14.53 3.43
CA LEU A 43 -22.23 13.89 4.12
C LEU A 43 -22.25 14.25 5.61
N VAL A 44 -21.09 14.19 6.28
CA VAL A 44 -20.97 14.54 7.71
C VAL A 44 -21.36 16.00 7.94
N ALA A 45 -20.92 16.91 7.08
CA ALA A 45 -21.18 18.34 7.20
C ALA A 45 -22.63 18.72 6.89
N THR A 46 -23.30 18.01 5.97
CA THR A 46 -24.60 18.43 5.44
C THR A 46 -25.78 17.67 6.04
N ILE A 47 -25.61 16.41 6.43
CA ILE A 47 -26.70 15.55 6.89
C ILE A 47 -26.78 15.48 8.42
N LEU A 48 -25.65 15.45 9.11
CA LEU A 48 -25.66 15.20 10.55
C LEU A 48 -26.09 16.44 11.35
N PRO A 49 -26.94 16.27 12.38
CA PRO A 49 -27.34 17.35 13.26
C PRO A 49 -26.17 17.85 14.12
N ALA A 50 -26.32 19.05 14.67
CA ALA A 50 -25.40 19.58 15.67
C ALA A 50 -25.26 18.60 16.86
N GLY A 51 -24.09 18.57 17.49
CA GLY A 51 -23.75 17.54 18.48
C GLY A 51 -23.19 16.26 17.83
N ILE A 52 -24.01 15.51 17.06
CA ILE A 52 -23.55 14.27 16.39
C ILE A 52 -22.45 14.58 15.38
N ARG A 53 -22.60 15.67 14.61
CA ARG A 53 -21.55 16.15 13.69
C ARG A 53 -20.22 16.37 14.42
N GLY A 54 -20.26 17.01 15.59
CA GLY A 54 -19.07 17.26 16.40
C GLY A 54 -18.44 15.96 16.90
N LEU A 55 -19.26 15.01 17.35
CA LEU A 55 -18.79 13.68 17.79
C LEU A 55 -18.11 12.91 16.65
N VAL A 56 -18.70 12.90 15.46
CA VAL A 56 -18.13 12.22 14.28
C VAL A 56 -16.83 12.87 13.83
N VAL A 57 -16.76 14.20 13.79
CA VAL A 57 -15.53 14.93 13.45
C VAL A 57 -14.44 14.67 14.48
N ALA A 58 -14.76 14.70 15.78
CA ALA A 58 -13.83 14.38 16.85
C ALA A 58 -13.30 12.94 16.74
N GLY A 59 -14.19 11.97 16.49
CA GLY A 59 -13.81 10.57 16.27
C GLY A 59 -12.91 10.36 15.05
N LEU A 60 -13.19 11.06 13.94
CA LEU A 60 -12.37 11.01 12.73
C LEU A 60 -10.96 11.57 13.01
N LEU A 61 -10.87 12.72 13.68
CA LEU A 61 -9.59 13.32 14.06
C LEU A 61 -8.81 12.42 15.03
N ALA A 62 -9.47 11.84 16.01
CA ALA A 62 -8.85 10.90 16.95
C ALA A 62 -8.31 9.65 16.25
N ALA A 63 -9.09 9.07 15.32
CA ALA A 63 -8.66 7.92 14.52
C ALA A 63 -7.45 8.26 13.64
N LEU A 64 -7.47 9.42 12.96
CA LEU A 64 -6.36 9.91 12.15
C LEU A 64 -5.09 10.11 12.99
N MET A 65 -5.20 10.74 14.16
CA MET A 65 -4.08 10.95 15.08
C MET A 65 -3.51 9.61 15.57
N SER A 66 -4.36 8.64 15.87
CA SER A 66 -3.93 7.30 16.30
C SER A 66 -3.19 6.55 15.19
N SER A 67 -3.71 6.55 13.96
CA SER A 67 -3.02 5.93 12.81
C SER A 67 -1.68 6.61 12.50
N LEU A 68 -1.63 7.95 12.51
CA LEU A 68 -0.38 8.69 12.28
C LEU A 68 0.66 8.41 13.37
N ALA A 69 0.26 8.42 14.64
CA ALA A 69 1.15 8.09 15.75
C ALA A 69 1.70 6.66 15.62
N GLY A 70 0.86 5.69 15.22
CA GLY A 70 1.27 4.32 14.96
C GLY A 70 2.31 4.21 13.84
N VAL A 71 2.04 4.83 12.68
CA VAL A 71 2.97 4.80 11.53
C VAL A 71 4.29 5.49 11.88
N PHE A 72 4.27 6.66 12.52
CA PHE A 72 5.49 7.36 12.90
C PHE A 72 6.29 6.62 13.97
N ASN A 73 5.63 5.95 14.90
CA ASN A 73 6.30 5.12 15.90
C ASN A 73 6.95 3.87 15.26
N ALA A 74 6.23 3.17 14.39
CA ALA A 74 6.76 2.02 13.66
C ALA A 74 7.98 2.41 12.80
N SER A 75 7.86 3.48 12.01
CA SER A 75 8.97 3.96 11.15
C SER A 75 10.16 4.47 11.97
N SER A 76 9.92 5.11 13.11
CA SER A 76 10.97 5.55 14.03
C SER A 76 11.73 4.36 14.63
N THR A 77 11.01 3.30 15.02
CA THR A 77 11.59 2.05 15.50
C THR A 77 12.39 1.35 14.40
N LEU A 78 11.85 1.27 13.19
CA LEU A 78 12.53 0.70 12.02
C LEU A 78 13.85 1.46 11.76
N PHE A 79 13.83 2.79 11.74
CA PHE A 79 15.05 3.58 11.57
C PHE A 79 16.06 3.38 12.71
N THR A 80 15.61 3.44 13.96
CA THR A 80 16.50 3.36 15.13
C THR A 80 17.08 1.96 15.33
N MET A 81 16.24 0.93 15.26
CA MET A 81 16.65 -0.45 15.53
C MET A 81 17.28 -1.10 14.32
N ASP A 82 16.75 -0.93 13.10
CA ASP A 82 17.28 -1.67 11.94
C ASP A 82 18.48 -0.99 11.30
N PHE A 83 18.61 0.33 11.43
CA PHE A 83 19.73 1.11 10.89
C PHE A 83 20.63 1.66 11.99
N TYR A 84 20.15 2.56 12.84
CA TYR A 84 21.02 3.30 13.76
C TYR A 84 21.74 2.39 14.78
N SER A 85 21.05 1.39 15.35
CA SER A 85 21.64 0.46 16.32
C SER A 85 22.75 -0.40 15.69
N LYS A 86 22.64 -0.74 14.40
CA LYS A 86 23.68 -1.48 13.67
C LYS A 86 24.88 -0.60 13.33
N PHE A 87 24.66 0.68 13.05
CA PHE A 87 25.73 1.65 12.81
C PHE A 87 26.45 2.08 14.10
N ASN A 88 25.74 2.17 15.22
CA ASN A 88 26.31 2.48 16.53
C ASN A 88 25.83 1.47 17.59
N PRO A 89 26.48 0.29 17.68
CA PRO A 89 26.07 -0.79 18.59
C PRO A 89 26.12 -0.43 20.08
N ASN A 90 26.89 0.59 20.45
CA ASN A 90 27.07 1.03 21.83
C ASN A 90 26.13 2.20 22.22
N ALA A 91 25.11 2.49 21.40
CA ALA A 91 24.16 3.55 21.69
C ALA A 91 23.34 3.24 22.94
N SER A 92 23.31 4.17 23.90
CA SER A 92 22.43 4.05 25.07
C SER A 92 20.95 4.15 24.68
N GLU A 93 20.07 3.56 25.47
CA GLU A 93 18.61 3.64 25.26
C GLU A 93 18.11 5.09 25.14
N ARG A 94 18.66 6.00 25.96
CA ARG A 94 18.34 7.43 25.89
C ARG A 94 18.71 8.05 24.55
N SER A 95 19.82 7.62 23.95
CA SER A 95 20.24 8.04 22.61
C SER A 95 19.29 7.50 21.54
N LEU A 96 18.92 6.22 21.62
CA LEU A 96 17.97 5.58 20.70
C LEU A 96 16.62 6.32 20.70
N VAL A 97 16.06 6.62 21.88
CA VAL A 97 14.79 7.37 21.98
C VAL A 97 14.93 8.78 21.41
N ARG A 98 16.04 9.48 21.65
CA ARG A 98 16.27 10.82 21.11
C ARG A 98 16.31 10.80 19.58
N ILE A 99 17.01 9.84 19.01
CA ILE A 99 17.13 9.68 17.55
C ILE A 99 15.81 9.26 16.94
N GLY A 100 15.04 8.41 17.63
CA GLY A 100 13.69 8.07 17.22
C GLY A 100 12.79 9.29 17.09
N ARG A 101 12.83 10.21 18.06
CA ARG A 101 12.07 11.47 18.00
C ARG A 101 12.53 12.38 16.85
N ILE A 102 13.84 12.45 16.60
CA ILE A 102 14.39 13.21 15.46
C ILE A 102 13.92 12.61 14.14
N ALA A 103 13.99 11.28 13.99
CA ALA A 103 13.50 10.58 12.81
C ALA A 103 12.01 10.88 12.56
N THR A 104 11.17 10.87 13.61
CA THR A 104 9.76 11.26 13.50
C THR A 104 9.59 12.70 13.02
N ALA A 105 10.33 13.66 13.59
CA ALA A 105 10.26 15.06 13.18
C ALA A 105 10.65 15.23 11.69
N VAL A 106 11.72 14.57 11.25
CA VAL A 106 12.17 14.59 9.86
C VAL A 106 11.12 13.98 8.93
N MET A 107 10.53 12.83 9.29
CA MET A 107 9.47 12.21 8.50
C MET A 107 8.23 13.11 8.36
N VAL A 108 7.85 13.83 9.42
CA VAL A 108 6.75 14.80 9.36
C VAL A 108 7.06 15.92 8.38
N VAL A 109 8.27 16.49 8.43
CA VAL A 109 8.69 17.55 7.50
C VAL A 109 8.67 17.06 6.06
N ILE A 110 9.22 15.87 5.79
CA ILE A 110 9.19 15.27 4.44
C ILE A 110 7.74 15.05 3.99
N GLY A 111 6.87 14.52 4.85
CA GLY A 111 5.46 14.32 4.54
C GLY A 111 4.72 15.61 4.19
N LEU A 112 5.00 16.71 4.90
CA LEU A 112 4.43 18.03 4.60
C LEU A 112 4.93 18.57 3.26
N LEU A 113 6.23 18.42 2.97
CA LEU A 113 6.82 18.81 1.69
C LEU A 113 6.27 17.99 0.51
N TRP A 114 5.75 16.80 0.77
CA TRP A 114 5.22 15.89 -0.25
C TRP A 114 3.74 16.12 -0.59
N ILE A 115 3.02 16.97 0.16
CA ILE A 115 1.60 17.28 -0.07
C ILE A 115 1.30 17.70 -1.52
N PRO A 116 2.07 18.63 -2.16
CA PRO A 116 1.77 19.07 -3.51
C PRO A 116 1.80 17.95 -4.55
N VAL A 117 2.72 16.97 -4.39
CA VAL A 117 2.83 15.80 -5.27
C VAL A 117 1.57 14.95 -5.21
N ILE A 118 0.99 14.79 -4.01
CA ILE A 118 -0.26 14.03 -3.84
C ILE A 118 -1.44 14.81 -4.43
N GLN A 119 -1.49 16.13 -4.25
CA GLN A 119 -2.58 16.97 -4.75
C GLN A 119 -2.66 16.98 -6.29
N GLY A 120 -1.52 16.94 -6.99
CA GLY A 120 -1.51 16.85 -8.45
C GLY A 120 -1.70 15.44 -9.02
N SER A 121 -1.89 14.43 -8.17
CA SER A 121 -2.23 13.07 -8.61
C SER A 121 -3.72 12.93 -8.95
N ARG A 122 -4.12 11.81 -9.55
CA ARG A 122 -5.53 11.50 -9.90
C ARG A 122 -6.44 11.24 -8.68
N GLY A 123 -5.90 11.38 -7.47
CA GLY A 123 -6.61 11.25 -6.20
C GLY A 123 -5.79 10.48 -5.17
N LEU A 124 -6.06 10.68 -3.87
CA LEU A 124 -5.26 10.08 -2.79
C LEU A 124 -5.26 8.55 -2.85
N TYR A 125 -6.41 7.95 -3.12
CA TYR A 125 -6.51 6.48 -3.18
C TYR A 125 -5.67 5.91 -4.34
N ASP A 126 -5.83 6.47 -5.54
CA ASP A 126 -5.04 6.04 -6.71
C ASP A 126 -3.55 6.26 -6.49
N TYR A 127 -3.16 7.38 -5.88
CA TYR A 127 -1.77 7.66 -5.53
C TYR A 127 -1.21 6.65 -4.54
N LEU A 128 -1.91 6.39 -3.43
CA LEU A 128 -1.49 5.43 -2.42
C LEU A 128 -1.38 4.01 -2.99
N GLN A 129 -2.36 3.60 -3.80
CA GLN A 129 -2.34 2.29 -4.46
C GLN A 129 -1.20 2.19 -5.48
N SER A 130 -0.90 3.27 -6.21
CA SER A 130 0.20 3.32 -7.17
C SER A 130 1.55 3.16 -6.47
N VAL A 131 1.82 3.96 -5.43
CA VAL A 131 3.08 3.87 -4.66
C VAL A 131 3.23 2.49 -4.01
N GLN A 132 2.16 1.94 -3.42
CA GLN A 132 2.19 0.57 -2.91
C GLN A 132 2.45 -0.46 -4.02
N GLY A 133 1.81 -0.29 -5.19
CA GLY A 133 2.01 -1.12 -6.37
C GLY A 133 3.45 -1.10 -6.90
N TYR A 134 4.22 -0.04 -6.63
CA TYR A 134 5.61 0.10 -7.04
C TYR A 134 6.58 -0.54 -6.03
N LEU A 135 6.25 -0.53 -4.74
CA LEU A 135 7.16 -0.94 -3.67
C LEU A 135 6.87 -2.33 -3.08
N ALA A 136 5.61 -2.79 -3.14
CA ALA A 136 5.19 -4.08 -2.57
C ALA A 136 5.64 -5.32 -3.38
N PRO A 137 5.69 -5.31 -4.73
CA PRO A 137 5.98 -6.53 -5.49
C PRO A 137 7.33 -7.20 -5.17
N PRO A 138 8.46 -6.47 -5.00
CA PRO A 138 9.74 -7.08 -4.69
C PRO A 138 9.72 -7.81 -3.33
N ILE A 139 9.03 -7.24 -2.35
CA ILE A 139 8.84 -7.82 -1.03
C ILE A 139 8.00 -9.10 -1.16
N PHE A 140 6.89 -9.01 -1.89
CA PHE A 140 6.03 -10.17 -2.16
C PHE A 140 6.81 -11.30 -2.84
N VAL A 141 7.60 -11.01 -3.87
CA VAL A 141 8.44 -12.02 -4.57
C VAL A 141 9.35 -12.74 -3.58
N VAL A 142 10.09 -12.01 -2.75
CA VAL A 142 11.04 -12.63 -1.82
C VAL A 142 10.34 -13.53 -0.81
N PHE A 143 9.24 -13.07 -0.20
CA PHE A 143 8.51 -13.88 0.78
C PHE A 143 7.77 -15.05 0.13
N PHE A 144 7.04 -14.80 -0.96
CA PHE A 144 6.27 -15.82 -1.65
C PHE A 144 7.19 -16.94 -2.16
N PHE A 145 8.17 -16.61 -3.00
CA PHE A 145 9.08 -17.62 -3.54
C PHE A 145 9.99 -18.21 -2.47
N GLY A 146 10.41 -17.43 -1.47
CA GLY A 146 11.23 -17.89 -0.35
C GLY A 146 10.56 -19.03 0.44
N VAL A 147 9.24 -18.97 0.63
CA VAL A 147 8.48 -20.02 1.33
C VAL A 147 8.34 -21.29 0.48
N PHE A 148 8.23 -21.18 -0.85
CA PHE A 148 8.01 -22.34 -1.73
C PHE A 148 9.31 -22.98 -2.27
N MET A 149 10.42 -22.25 -2.35
CA MET A 149 11.64 -22.71 -3.04
C MET A 149 12.87 -22.74 -2.12
N LYS A 150 13.29 -23.95 -1.74
CA LYS A 150 14.50 -24.20 -0.92
C LYS A 150 15.83 -23.75 -1.53
N ARG A 151 15.89 -23.53 -2.85
CA ARG A 151 17.13 -23.19 -3.58
C ARG A 151 17.48 -21.70 -3.52
N LEU A 152 16.51 -20.86 -3.13
CA LEU A 152 16.68 -19.42 -3.11
C LEU A 152 17.53 -18.99 -1.91
N ASN A 153 18.38 -17.99 -2.10
CA ASN A 153 19.39 -17.56 -1.14
C ASN A 153 19.36 -16.05 -0.92
N ALA A 154 20.04 -15.59 0.15
CA ALA A 154 20.07 -14.18 0.52
C ALA A 154 20.59 -13.26 -0.60
N LYS A 155 21.58 -13.71 -1.39
CA LYS A 155 22.13 -12.93 -2.51
C LYS A 155 21.07 -12.67 -3.59
N GLY A 156 20.30 -13.68 -3.98
CA GLY A 156 19.20 -13.53 -4.93
C GLY A 156 18.06 -12.69 -4.37
N CYS A 157 17.71 -12.86 -3.09
CA CYS A 157 16.70 -12.02 -2.44
C CYS A 157 17.10 -10.54 -2.43
N LEU A 158 18.34 -10.22 -2.04
CA LEU A 158 18.85 -8.86 -2.01
C LEU A 158 18.91 -8.24 -3.42
N ALA A 159 19.33 -9.01 -4.42
CA ALA A 159 19.34 -8.55 -5.82
C ALA A 159 17.93 -8.23 -6.32
N ALA A 160 16.94 -9.08 -6.02
CA ALA A 160 15.55 -8.86 -6.40
C ALA A 160 14.93 -7.64 -5.69
N LEU A 161 15.18 -7.47 -4.39
CA LEU A 161 14.76 -6.29 -3.64
C LEU A 161 15.42 -5.01 -4.19
N GLY A 162 16.72 -5.05 -4.47
CA GLY A 162 17.45 -3.90 -5.01
C GLY A 162 16.96 -3.48 -6.39
N ILE A 163 16.81 -4.42 -7.33
CA ILE A 163 16.30 -4.13 -8.67
C ILE A 163 14.85 -3.67 -8.61
N GLY A 164 14.03 -4.34 -7.80
CA GLY A 164 12.63 -3.97 -7.62
C GLY A 164 12.45 -2.56 -7.03
N PHE A 165 13.25 -2.23 -6.01
CA PHE A 165 13.28 -0.89 -5.44
C PHE A 165 13.74 0.16 -6.46
N ALA A 166 14.76 -0.13 -7.26
CA ALA A 166 15.21 0.76 -8.33
C ALA A 166 14.13 1.00 -9.39
N MET A 167 13.40 -0.04 -9.81
CA MET A 167 12.27 0.08 -10.73
C MET A 167 11.12 0.90 -10.12
N GLY A 168 10.79 0.65 -8.85
CA GLY A 168 9.75 1.42 -8.15
C GLY A 168 10.11 2.90 -8.01
N LEU A 169 11.36 3.22 -7.64
CA LEU A 169 11.85 4.59 -7.59
C LEU A 169 11.89 5.23 -8.98
N PHE A 170 12.27 4.48 -10.01
CA PHE A 170 12.27 4.97 -11.39
C PHE A 170 10.86 5.37 -11.84
N ARG A 171 9.85 4.55 -11.53
CA ARG A 171 8.43 4.87 -11.79
C ARG A 171 7.99 6.12 -11.04
N LEU A 172 8.33 6.22 -9.76
CA LEU A 172 8.00 7.38 -8.93
C LEU A 172 8.67 8.65 -9.47
N ALA A 173 9.91 8.57 -9.93
CA ALA A 173 10.65 9.69 -10.51
C ALA A 173 10.05 10.17 -11.84
N ILE A 174 9.37 9.29 -12.59
CA ILE A 174 8.64 9.65 -13.80
C ILE A 174 7.28 10.28 -13.47
N ASP A 175 6.57 9.76 -12.47
CA ASP A 175 5.25 10.26 -12.12
C ASP A 175 5.29 11.61 -11.38
N THR A 176 6.37 11.87 -10.61
CA THR A 176 6.46 13.07 -9.76
C THR A 176 6.47 14.38 -10.54
N PRO A 177 7.24 14.56 -11.64
CA PRO A 177 7.20 15.78 -12.44
C PRO A 177 5.83 16.07 -13.04
N VAL A 178 5.15 15.04 -13.54
CA VAL A 178 3.79 15.15 -14.12
C VAL A 178 2.77 15.54 -13.04
N ALA A 179 2.94 15.04 -11.81
CA ALA A 179 2.09 15.43 -10.69
C ALA A 179 2.41 16.83 -10.14
N LEU A 180 3.66 17.30 -10.23
CA LEU A 180 4.08 18.56 -9.60
C LEU A 180 3.93 19.77 -10.52
N MET A 181 4.18 19.60 -11.83
CA MET A 181 4.23 20.69 -12.80
C MET A 181 2.95 20.70 -13.64
N GLU A 182 2.07 21.68 -13.40
CA GLU A 182 0.85 21.83 -14.20
C GLU A 182 1.17 22.00 -15.69
N GLY A 183 0.51 21.19 -16.53
CA GLY A 183 0.71 21.18 -17.99
C GLY A 183 1.96 20.45 -18.46
N PHE A 184 2.78 19.90 -17.56
CA PHE A 184 3.91 19.07 -17.95
C PHE A 184 3.43 17.67 -18.36
N ALA A 185 3.77 17.27 -19.58
CA ALA A 185 3.65 15.91 -20.06
C ALA A 185 4.91 15.54 -20.84
N TYR A 186 5.30 14.27 -20.74
CA TYR A 186 6.34 13.74 -21.60
C TYR A 186 5.87 13.75 -23.07
N GLU A 187 6.81 13.87 -24.00
CA GLU A 187 6.52 13.82 -25.43
C GLU A 187 5.81 12.50 -25.78
N GLU A 188 4.68 12.61 -26.49
CA GLU A 188 3.85 11.47 -26.84
C GLU A 188 4.65 10.41 -27.62
N GLY A 189 4.53 9.15 -27.21
CA GLY A 189 5.30 8.04 -27.79
C GLY A 189 6.75 7.90 -27.29
N SER A 190 7.27 8.86 -26.51
CA SER A 190 8.58 8.70 -25.86
C SER A 190 8.56 7.59 -24.80
N PHE A 191 9.73 7.04 -24.46
CA PHE A 191 9.85 6.01 -23.43
C PHE A 191 9.27 6.45 -22.08
N PHE A 192 9.54 7.69 -21.66
CA PHE A 192 9.02 8.22 -20.41
C PHE A 192 7.49 8.43 -20.44
N TRP A 193 6.95 8.82 -21.60
CA TRP A 193 5.50 8.90 -21.78
C TRP A 193 4.84 7.53 -21.68
N VAL A 194 5.42 6.51 -22.31
CA VAL A 194 4.90 5.12 -22.23
C VAL A 194 4.92 4.65 -20.78
N VAL A 195 6.05 4.80 -20.07
CA VAL A 195 6.14 4.40 -18.66
C VAL A 195 5.12 5.15 -17.82
N ASN A 196 5.00 6.48 -17.99
CA ASN A 196 4.03 7.32 -17.26
C ASN A 196 2.58 6.87 -17.46
N ASN A 197 2.20 6.54 -18.69
CA ASN A 197 0.82 6.21 -19.06
C ASN A 197 0.43 4.74 -18.81
N ILE A 198 1.38 3.86 -18.52
CA ILE A 198 1.07 2.48 -18.12
C ILE A 198 0.31 2.50 -16.78
N PHE A 199 -0.87 1.86 -16.77
CA PHE A 199 -1.65 1.68 -15.54
C PHE A 199 -0.79 1.01 -14.45
N PHE A 200 -0.80 1.57 -13.24
CA PHE A 200 0.13 1.23 -12.16
C PHE A 200 0.15 -0.28 -11.85
N GLN A 201 -0.98 -0.98 -11.98
CA GLN A 201 -1.07 -2.41 -11.72
C GLN A 201 -0.31 -3.25 -12.77
N TYR A 202 -0.30 -2.83 -14.04
CA TYR A 202 0.51 -3.51 -15.06
C TYR A 202 2.01 -3.28 -14.82
N TYR A 203 2.39 -2.09 -14.35
CA TYR A 203 3.76 -1.83 -13.94
C TYR A 203 4.17 -2.67 -12.73
N SER A 204 3.27 -2.84 -11.76
CA SER A 204 3.45 -3.72 -10.61
C SER A 204 3.72 -5.18 -11.03
N LEU A 205 2.98 -5.69 -12.02
CA LEU A 205 3.23 -7.01 -12.62
C LEU A 205 4.59 -7.09 -13.32
N LEU A 206 5.01 -6.04 -14.01
CA LEU A 206 6.35 -5.98 -14.62
C LEU A 206 7.45 -6.09 -13.55
N ILE A 207 7.35 -5.32 -12.45
CA ILE A 207 8.29 -5.43 -11.31
C ILE A 207 8.28 -6.85 -10.77
N PHE A 208 7.11 -7.45 -10.55
CA PHE A 208 6.98 -8.82 -10.05
C PHE A 208 7.73 -9.82 -10.94
N ILE A 209 7.54 -9.76 -12.27
CA ILE A 209 8.18 -10.67 -13.23
C ILE A 209 9.70 -10.48 -13.20
N VAL A 210 10.18 -9.23 -13.28
CA VAL A 210 11.62 -8.92 -13.28
C VAL A 210 12.27 -9.36 -11.97
N CYS A 211 11.67 -9.03 -10.82
CA CYS A 211 12.16 -9.47 -9.53
C CYS A 211 12.20 -10.99 -9.41
N SER A 212 11.19 -11.71 -9.92
CA SER A 212 11.16 -13.18 -9.90
C SER A 212 12.29 -13.77 -10.73
N ILE A 213 12.51 -13.26 -11.95
CA ILE A 213 13.60 -13.69 -12.84
C ILE A 213 14.96 -13.42 -12.19
N VAL A 214 15.16 -12.22 -11.63
CA VAL A 214 16.40 -11.84 -10.95
C VAL A 214 16.64 -12.74 -9.73
N MET A 215 15.62 -12.93 -8.88
CA MET A 215 15.74 -13.73 -7.66
C MET A 215 16.18 -15.16 -8.00
N VAL A 216 15.48 -15.79 -8.94
CA VAL A 216 15.79 -17.16 -9.39
C VAL A 216 17.16 -17.19 -10.08
N GLY A 217 17.41 -16.31 -11.05
CA GLY A 217 18.66 -16.28 -11.81
C GLY A 217 19.89 -16.11 -10.91
N VAL A 218 19.88 -15.10 -10.03
CA VAL A 218 20.99 -14.84 -9.11
C VAL A 218 21.13 -15.94 -8.07
N SER A 219 20.03 -16.47 -7.52
CA SER A 219 20.12 -17.57 -6.56
C SER A 219 20.72 -18.83 -7.18
N TYR A 220 20.39 -19.17 -8.43
CA TYR A 220 20.97 -20.33 -9.11
C TYR A 220 22.42 -20.09 -9.57
N ALA A 221 22.78 -18.85 -9.91
CA ALA A 221 24.15 -18.47 -10.25
C ALA A 221 25.08 -18.34 -9.03
N THR A 222 24.54 -18.37 -7.81
CA THR A 222 25.30 -18.25 -6.56
C THR A 222 25.16 -19.50 -5.69
N GLU A 223 25.98 -19.58 -4.64
CA GLU A 223 26.02 -20.70 -3.70
C GLU A 223 24.64 -21.04 -3.11
N ALA A 224 24.35 -22.34 -3.01
CA ALA A 224 23.13 -22.81 -2.37
C ALA A 224 23.11 -22.42 -0.88
N PRO A 225 21.93 -22.09 -0.32
CA PRO A 225 21.82 -21.82 1.11
C PRO A 225 22.14 -23.10 1.89
N SER A 226 22.79 -22.96 3.06
CA SER A 226 22.98 -24.10 3.95
C SER A 226 21.64 -24.58 4.49
N TYR A 227 21.46 -25.90 4.58
CA TYR A 227 20.19 -26.50 5.01
C TYR A 227 19.77 -26.03 6.40
N GLU A 228 20.73 -25.86 7.32
CA GLU A 228 20.50 -25.34 8.68
C GLU A 228 19.79 -23.98 8.69
N ARG A 229 20.11 -23.09 7.73
CA ARG A 229 19.49 -21.75 7.66
C ARG A 229 18.07 -21.78 7.13
N ILE A 230 17.68 -22.81 6.40
CA ILE A 230 16.37 -22.91 5.75
C ILE A 230 15.47 -23.98 6.38
N SER A 231 15.99 -24.76 7.34
CA SER A 231 15.26 -25.81 8.03
C SER A 231 14.01 -25.22 8.70
N GLY A 232 12.84 -25.78 8.39
CA GLY A 232 11.56 -25.31 8.93
C GLY A 232 11.02 -23.99 8.34
N LEU A 233 11.75 -23.30 7.47
CA LEU A 233 11.33 -21.99 6.91
C LEU A 233 10.64 -22.09 5.54
N THR A 234 10.75 -23.22 4.85
CA THR A 234 10.15 -23.43 3.53
C THR A 234 9.26 -24.67 3.54
N PHE A 235 8.26 -24.75 2.67
CA PHE A 235 7.41 -25.96 2.55
C PHE A 235 8.23 -27.23 2.29
N GLY A 236 9.35 -27.10 1.56
CA GLY A 236 10.25 -28.21 1.26
C GLY A 236 11.17 -28.62 2.41
N THR A 237 11.23 -27.84 3.50
CA THR A 237 12.07 -28.07 4.68
C THR A 237 11.26 -28.20 5.98
N MET A 238 9.93 -28.25 5.88
CA MET A 238 9.06 -28.48 7.03
C MET A 238 9.26 -29.89 7.60
N THR A 239 9.44 -29.97 8.92
CA THR A 239 9.48 -31.24 9.64
C THR A 239 8.09 -31.86 9.76
N ALA A 240 8.02 -33.14 10.10
CA ALA A 240 6.75 -33.81 10.38
C ALA A 240 6.01 -33.15 11.56
N GLU A 241 6.75 -32.64 12.54
CA GLU A 241 6.25 -31.90 13.70
C GLU A 241 5.56 -30.59 13.27
N HIS A 242 6.23 -29.74 12.47
CA HIS A 242 5.61 -28.51 11.96
C HIS A 242 4.35 -28.78 11.12
N ARG A 243 4.31 -29.91 10.39
CA ARG A 243 3.12 -30.32 9.62
C ARG A 243 1.98 -30.74 10.55
N ALA A 244 2.28 -31.40 11.66
CA ALA A 244 1.29 -31.78 12.67
C ALA A 244 0.74 -30.55 13.39
N GLU A 245 1.58 -29.60 13.80
CA GLU A 245 1.18 -28.32 14.39
C GLU A 245 0.29 -27.52 13.45
N ASN A 246 0.66 -27.40 12.16
CA ASN A 246 -0.16 -26.70 11.18
C ASN A 246 -1.54 -27.36 11.03
N LYS A 247 -1.63 -28.69 10.97
CA LYS A 247 -2.92 -29.39 10.96
C LYS A 247 -3.74 -29.19 12.24
N ALA A 248 -3.08 -29.03 13.37
CA ALA A 248 -3.75 -28.75 14.65
C ALA A 248 -4.17 -27.28 14.79
N SER A 249 -3.60 -26.37 13.99
CA SER A 249 -3.83 -24.92 14.09
C SER A 249 -5.22 -24.46 13.64
N TYR A 250 -5.93 -25.27 12.84
CA TYR A 250 -7.25 -24.93 12.34
C TYR A 250 -8.26 -26.04 12.59
N THR A 251 -9.50 -25.64 12.82
CA THR A 251 -10.63 -26.53 13.06
C THR A 251 -11.44 -26.73 11.78
N LYS A 252 -12.32 -27.74 11.77
CA LYS A 252 -13.30 -27.90 10.69
C LYS A 252 -14.25 -26.70 10.57
N GLY A 253 -14.50 -26.00 11.68
CA GLY A 253 -15.29 -24.78 11.70
C GLY A 253 -14.62 -23.65 10.91
N ASP A 254 -13.31 -23.48 11.09
CA ASP A 254 -12.53 -22.46 10.36
C ASP A 254 -12.56 -22.70 8.85
N VAL A 255 -12.44 -23.96 8.43
CA VAL A 255 -12.54 -24.36 7.01
C VAL A 255 -13.94 -24.08 6.46
N PHE A 256 -14.98 -24.43 7.21
CA PHE A 256 -16.37 -24.18 6.81
C PHE A 256 -16.64 -22.68 6.63
N TRP A 257 -16.28 -21.87 7.63
CA TRP A 257 -16.48 -20.42 7.55
C TRP A 257 -15.64 -19.77 6.45
N SER A 258 -14.42 -20.26 6.21
CA SER A 258 -13.60 -19.82 5.07
C SER A 258 -14.29 -20.11 3.74
N ALA A 259 -14.88 -21.30 3.58
CA ALA A 259 -15.63 -21.66 2.38
C ALA A 259 -16.90 -20.82 2.20
N VAL A 260 -17.63 -20.52 3.29
CA VAL A 260 -18.79 -19.61 3.27
C VAL A 260 -18.38 -18.21 2.81
N VAL A 261 -17.28 -17.67 3.33
CA VAL A 261 -16.77 -16.36 2.90
C VAL A 261 -16.41 -16.36 1.41
N ILE A 262 -15.72 -17.39 0.91
CA ILE A 262 -15.40 -17.52 -0.52
C ILE A 262 -16.68 -17.58 -1.37
N LEU A 263 -17.68 -18.36 -0.93
CA LEU A 263 -18.96 -18.45 -1.62
C LEU A 263 -19.68 -17.10 -1.67
N LEU A 264 -19.74 -16.36 -0.55
CA LEU A 264 -20.35 -15.03 -0.50
C LEU A 264 -19.64 -14.04 -1.43
N ILE A 265 -18.31 -14.09 -1.51
CA ILE A 265 -17.53 -13.27 -2.43
C ILE A 265 -17.89 -13.62 -3.89
N ILE A 266 -17.90 -14.90 -4.25
CA ILE A 266 -18.26 -15.35 -5.61
C ILE A 266 -19.68 -14.92 -5.96
N LEU A 267 -20.64 -15.13 -5.05
CA LEU A 267 -22.03 -14.71 -5.24
C LEU A 267 -22.14 -13.20 -5.44
N ALA A 268 -21.41 -12.40 -4.66
CA ALA A 268 -21.37 -10.96 -4.84
C ALA A 268 -20.83 -10.57 -6.23
N TYR A 269 -19.72 -11.17 -6.67
CA TYR A 269 -19.19 -10.93 -8.02
C TYR A 269 -20.20 -11.30 -9.11
N LEU A 270 -20.82 -12.49 -9.02
CA LEU A 270 -21.82 -12.94 -10.00
C LEU A 270 -23.09 -12.08 -10.00
N TYR A 271 -23.47 -11.53 -8.86
CA TYR A 271 -24.64 -10.64 -8.75
C TYR A 271 -24.36 -9.27 -9.39
N PHE A 272 -23.15 -8.73 -9.22
CA PHE A 272 -22.76 -7.41 -9.73
C PHE A 272 -22.07 -7.44 -11.11
N THR A 273 -22.01 -8.59 -11.79
CA THR A 273 -21.56 -8.69 -13.21
C THR A 273 -22.59 -8.19 -14.23
N GLY A 274 -23.52 -7.31 -13.82
CA GLY A 274 -24.51 -6.66 -14.68
C GLY A 274 -23.99 -5.36 -15.27
#